data_AF-A0A1Q4ZF77-F1
#
_entry.id   AF-A0A1Q4ZF77-F1
#
_cell.length_a   1.000
_cell.length_b   1.000
_cell.length_c   1.000
_cell.angle_alpha   90.00
_cell.angle_beta   90.00
_cell.angle_gamma   90.00
#
_symmetry.space_group_name_H-M   'P 1'
#
loop_
_entity.id
_entity.type
_entity.pdbx_description
1 polymer ?
#
loop_
_entity_poly.entity_id
_entity_poly.type
_entity_poly.pdbx_seq_one_letter_code
_entity_poly.pdbx_strand_id
1 'polypeptide(L)'
;MVDDELRRSKLTPRQRAEAEAAAEAVGAAIDRMTSDCPQPVTEECMAKQARQRLFPTADNPEQTVDQTRETLTAAGFTDVVVRPAGPADPAPRHAIVYAVSTGAGCVVGHLGASGRGGAQQQVLGVLPHGRCLA
;
A
#
# COMPACT_ATOMS: atom_id res chain seq x y z
N MET A 1 3.60 -2.02 -18.18
CA MET A 1 3.66 -2.94 -17.03
C MET A 1 4.67 -4.07 -17.20
N VAL A 2 4.86 -4.65 -18.40
CA VAL A 2 5.75 -5.82 -18.60
C VAL A 2 7.25 -5.52 -18.38
N ASP A 3 7.72 -4.31 -18.72
CA ASP A 3 9.14 -3.94 -18.58
C ASP A 3 9.62 -3.78 -17.13
N ASP A 4 8.75 -3.39 -16.19
CA ASP A 4 9.16 -3.16 -14.80
C ASP A 4 9.39 -4.50 -14.06
N GLU A 5 8.48 -5.46 -14.23
CA GLU A 5 8.63 -6.81 -13.68
C GLU A 5 9.87 -7.53 -14.20
N LEU A 6 10.17 -7.40 -15.50
CA LEU A 6 11.36 -8.01 -16.11
C LEU A 6 12.67 -7.42 -15.60
N ARG A 7 12.65 -6.20 -15.05
CA ARG A 7 13.82 -5.52 -14.49
C ARG A 7 14.04 -5.82 -13.02
N ARG A 8 13.05 -6.38 -12.32
CA ARG A 8 13.13 -6.66 -10.88
C ARG A 8 13.96 -7.90 -10.59
N SER A 9 14.66 -7.87 -9.46
CA SER A 9 15.42 -9.02 -8.98
C SER A 9 14.48 -10.18 -8.62
N LYS A 10 14.85 -11.41 -8.99
CA LYS A 10 14.08 -12.59 -8.56
C LYS A 10 14.29 -12.82 -7.06
N LEU A 11 13.19 -12.91 -6.31
CA LEU A 11 13.22 -13.25 -4.90
C LEU A 11 13.49 -14.75 -4.71
N THR A 12 14.35 -15.08 -3.76
CA THR A 12 14.42 -16.44 -3.22
C THR A 12 13.15 -16.76 -2.42
N PRO A 13 12.81 -18.04 -2.20
CA PRO A 13 11.65 -18.42 -1.40
C PRO A 13 11.64 -17.80 0.00
N ARG A 14 12.83 -17.70 0.62
CA ARG A 14 12.99 -17.06 1.93
C ARG A 14 12.67 -15.57 1.89
N GLN A 15 13.24 -14.83 0.94
CA GLN A 15 12.99 -13.39 0.79
C GLN A 15 11.53 -13.11 0.44
N ARG A 16 10.90 -13.98 -0.34
CA ARG A 16 9.47 -13.90 -0.63
C ARG A 16 8.65 -14.06 0.65
N ALA A 17 8.91 -15.08 1.47
CA ALA A 17 8.19 -15.28 2.73
C ALA A 17 8.37 -14.10 3.71
N GLU A 18 9.58 -13.55 3.80
CA GLU A 18 9.85 -12.35 4.61
C GLU A 18 9.04 -11.13 4.11
N ALA A 19 8.98 -10.93 2.79
CA ALA A 19 8.22 -9.85 2.19
C ALA A 19 6.70 -10.08 2.25
N GLU A 20 6.22 -11.32 2.23
CA GLU A 20 4.81 -11.69 2.43
C GLU A 20 4.36 -11.42 3.86
N ALA A 21 5.16 -11.78 4.87
CA ALA A 21 4.86 -11.46 6.26
C ALA A 21 4.83 -9.93 6.49
N ALA A 22 5.74 -9.19 5.85
CA ALA A 22 5.69 -7.74 5.85
C ALA A 22 4.45 -7.21 5.12
N ALA A 23 4.02 -7.83 4.02
CA ALA A 23 2.82 -7.45 3.31
C ALA A 23 1.57 -7.58 4.19
N GLU A 24 1.45 -8.65 4.98
CA GLU A 24 0.36 -8.79 5.97
C GLU A 24 0.38 -7.67 7.01
N ALA A 25 1.55 -7.33 7.55
CA ALA A 25 1.70 -6.26 8.53
C ALA A 25 1.37 -4.87 7.94
N VAL A 26 1.82 -4.60 6.71
CA VAL A 26 1.47 -3.38 5.96
C VAL A 26 -0.03 -3.34 5.70
N GLY A 27 -0.62 -4.45 5.27
CA GLY A 27 -2.06 -4.54 4.99
C GLY A 27 -2.89 -4.26 6.24
N ALA A 28 -2.52 -4.86 7.37
CA ALA A 28 -3.17 -4.61 8.65
C ALA A 28 -3.03 -3.14 9.12
N ALA A 29 -1.90 -2.48 8.86
CA ALA A 29 -1.71 -1.07 9.20
C ALA A 29 -2.61 -0.17 8.33
N ILE A 30 -2.64 -0.41 7.01
CA ILE A 30 -3.48 0.32 6.06
C ILE A 30 -4.98 0.08 6.34
N ASP A 31 -5.39 -1.14 6.64
CA ASP A 31 -6.79 -1.45 6.98
C ASP A 31 -7.24 -0.75 8.25
N ARG A 32 -6.38 -0.67 9.27
CA ARG A 32 -6.69 0.10 10.50
C ARG A 32 -6.79 1.60 10.22
N MET A 33 -5.91 2.15 9.39
CA MET A 33 -5.93 3.56 9.01
C MET A 33 -7.20 3.92 8.22
N THR A 34 -7.62 3.05 7.30
CA THR A 34 -8.75 3.31 6.38
C THR A 34 -10.10 2.87 6.95
N SER A 35 -10.10 2.20 8.10
CA SER A 35 -11.30 1.81 8.82
C SER A 35 -11.71 2.84 9.85
N ASP A 36 -12.91 3.40 9.68
CA ASP A 36 -13.57 4.20 10.70
C ASP A 36 -14.24 3.34 11.79
N CYS A 37 -14.09 2.01 11.71
CA CYS A 37 -14.73 1.13 12.67
C CYS A 37 -13.88 0.93 13.93
N PRO A 38 -14.39 1.30 15.12
CA PRO A 38 -13.70 1.00 16.37
C PRO A 38 -13.64 -0.52 16.57
N GLN A 39 -12.59 -0.98 17.23
CA GLN A 39 -12.45 -2.38 17.65
C GLN A 39 -13.23 -2.59 18.97
N PRO A 40 -14.01 -3.68 19.12
CA PRO A 40 -14.27 -4.72 18.13
C PRO A 40 -15.22 -4.27 17.01
N VAL A 41 -14.93 -4.71 15.78
CA VAL A 41 -15.69 -4.33 14.59
C VAL A 41 -17.08 -4.97 14.62
N THR A 42 -18.12 -4.18 14.40
CA THR A 42 -19.51 -4.66 14.27
C THR A 42 -19.93 -4.75 12.80
N GLU A 43 -20.86 -5.67 12.47
CA GLU A 43 -21.44 -5.76 11.12
C GLU A 43 -22.08 -4.44 10.68
N GLU A 44 -22.71 -3.72 11.61
CA GLU A 44 -23.37 -2.44 11.34
C GLU A 44 -22.37 -1.35 10.92
N CYS A 45 -21.19 -1.33 11.56
CA CYS A 45 -20.12 -0.42 11.15
C CYS A 45 -19.55 -0.80 9.79
N MET A 46 -19.30 -2.09 9.54
CA MET A 46 -18.81 -2.57 8.24
C MET A 46 -19.78 -2.23 7.10
N ALA A 47 -21.09 -2.38 7.33
CA ALA A 47 -22.11 -2.02 6.37
C ALA A 47 -22.12 -0.50 6.08
N LYS A 48 -21.95 0.33 7.11
CA LYS A 48 -21.84 1.79 6.96
C LYS A 48 -20.58 2.18 6.18
N GLN A 49 -19.43 1.57 6.50
CA GLN A 49 -18.18 1.79 5.80
C GLN A 49 -18.28 1.36 4.32
N ALA A 50 -18.89 0.22 4.03
CA ALA A 50 -19.12 -0.24 2.66
C ALA A 50 -19.98 0.74 1.85
N ARG A 51 -21.00 1.34 2.46
CA ARG A 51 -21.82 2.39 1.82
C ARG A 51 -21.03 3.66 1.55
N GLN A 52 -20.14 4.07 2.45
CA GLN A 52 -19.26 5.24 2.25
C GLN A 52 -18.22 5.00 1.13
N ARG A 53 -17.77 3.76 0.91
CA ARG A 53 -16.89 3.43 -0.22
C ARG A 53 -17.54 3.67 -1.59
N LEU A 54 -18.87 3.60 -1.69
CA LEU A 54 -19.59 3.88 -2.93
C LEU A 54 -19.66 5.38 -3.24
N PHE A 55 -19.56 6.23 -2.21
CA PHE A 55 -19.64 7.69 -2.32
C PHE A 55 -18.53 8.33 -1.50
N PRO A 56 -17.27 8.22 -1.95
CA PRO A 56 -16.17 8.78 -1.21
C PRO A 56 -16.26 10.30 -1.15
N THR A 57 -16.02 10.88 0.02
CA THR A 57 -15.61 12.27 0.14
C THR A 57 -14.30 12.46 -0.60
N ALA A 58 -14.14 13.60 -1.30
CA ALA A 58 -12.87 13.96 -1.91
C ALA A 58 -11.86 14.25 -0.80
N ASP A 59 -11.11 13.23 -0.38
CA ASP A 59 -9.99 13.39 0.52
C ASP A 59 -8.84 14.12 -0.20
N ASN A 60 -8.13 14.98 0.52
CA ASN A 60 -6.97 15.68 -0.02
C ASN A 60 -5.84 14.65 -0.22
N PRO A 61 -5.36 14.40 -1.45
CA PRO A 61 -4.37 13.37 -1.72
C PRO A 61 -3.05 13.59 -0.98
N GLU A 62 -2.65 14.85 -0.70
CA GLU A 62 -1.45 15.15 0.08
C GLU A 62 -1.60 14.69 1.54
N GLN A 63 -2.76 14.94 2.13
CA GLN A 63 -3.06 14.50 3.50
C GLN A 63 -3.06 12.97 3.60
N THR A 64 -3.61 12.27 2.60
CA THR A 64 -3.57 10.80 2.57
C THR A 64 -2.15 10.27 2.39
N VAL A 65 -1.29 10.93 1.61
CA VAL A 65 0.13 10.57 1.47
C VAL A 65 0.85 10.64 2.82
N ASP A 66 0.69 11.75 3.53
CA ASP A 66 1.35 11.97 4.83
C ASP A 66 0.81 10.99 5.88
N GLN A 67 -0.51 10.83 5.99
CA GLN A 67 -1.13 9.88 6.91
C GLN A 67 -0.70 8.43 6.66
N THR A 68 -0.59 8.03 5.38
CA THR A 68 -0.13 6.69 5.01
C THR A 68 1.34 6.50 5.39
N ARG A 69 2.18 7.50 5.15
CA ARG A 69 3.60 7.46 5.52
C ARG A 69 3.75 7.33 7.04
N GLU A 70 3.08 8.18 7.81
CA GLU A 70 3.10 8.14 9.27
C GLU A 70 2.63 6.80 9.83
N THR A 71 1.55 6.25 9.26
CA THR A 71 1.00 4.95 9.66
C THR A 71 2.02 3.82 9.47
N LEU A 72 2.69 3.79 8.31
CA LEU A 72 3.69 2.75 8.02
C LEU A 72 4.95 2.93 8.86
N THR A 73 5.39 4.15 9.10
CA THR A 73 6.50 4.42 10.02
C THR A 73 6.16 4.04 11.47
N ALA A 74 4.95 4.32 11.94
CA ALA A 74 4.47 3.91 13.26
C ALA A 74 4.36 2.38 13.39
N ALA A 75 4.11 1.67 12.29
CA ALA A 75 4.16 0.20 12.23
C ALA A 75 5.59 -0.37 12.24
N GLY A 76 6.62 0.48 12.23
CA GLY A 76 8.02 0.09 12.34
C GLY A 76 8.78 0.01 11.02
N PHE A 77 8.17 0.41 9.90
CA PHE A 77 8.83 0.42 8.60
C PHE A 77 9.66 1.70 8.41
N THR A 78 10.93 1.55 8.08
CA THR A 78 11.89 2.67 7.99
C THR A 78 12.16 3.13 6.57
N ASP A 79 12.04 2.25 5.58
CA ASP A 79 12.20 2.56 4.16
C ASP A 79 10.83 2.49 3.46
N VAL A 80 10.14 3.63 3.52
CA VAL A 80 8.76 3.80 3.06
C VAL A 80 8.71 4.91 2.02
N VAL A 81 8.14 4.61 0.86
CA VAL A 81 7.83 5.59 -0.19
C VAL A 81 6.33 5.66 -0.33
N VAL A 82 5.76 6.87 -0.19
CA VAL A 82 4.34 7.14 -0.45
C VAL A 82 4.25 8.39 -1.32
N ARG A 83 3.53 8.28 -2.44
CA ARG A 83 3.32 9.39 -3.38
C ARG A 83 2.08 9.17 -4.26
N PRO A 84 1.56 10.22 -4.92
CA PRO A 84 0.59 10.04 -6.00
C PRO A 84 1.15 9.11 -7.09
N ALA A 85 0.27 8.32 -7.69
CA ALA A 85 0.58 7.44 -8.80
C ALA A 85 1.06 8.26 -10.01
N GLY A 86 2.26 7.94 -10.46
CA GLY A 86 2.87 8.45 -11.68
C GLY A 86 2.48 7.58 -12.89
N PRO A 87 2.81 8.04 -14.11
CA PRO A 87 2.42 7.37 -15.35
C PRO A 87 3.05 5.99 -15.55
N ALA A 88 4.13 5.68 -14.82
CA ALA A 88 4.83 4.40 -14.90
C ALA A 88 4.39 3.39 -13.82
N ASP A 89 3.55 3.80 -12.86
CA ASP A 89 3.17 2.92 -11.76
C ASP A 89 2.04 1.95 -12.15
N PRO A 90 2.00 0.75 -11.53
CA PRO A 90 0.91 -0.21 -11.70
C PRO A 90 -0.33 0.18 -10.88
N ALA A 91 -0.81 1.41 -11.02
CA ALA A 91 -1.97 1.92 -10.29
C ALA A 91 -2.83 2.86 -11.16
N PRO A 92 -4.14 2.99 -10.85
CA PRO A 92 -5.01 3.95 -11.54
C PRO A 92 -4.48 5.40 -11.42
N ARG A 93 -4.82 6.24 -12.41
CA ARG A 93 -4.57 7.68 -12.31
C ARG A 93 -5.27 8.23 -11.06
N HIS A 94 -4.61 9.14 -10.35
CA HIS A 94 -5.08 9.73 -9.09
C HIS A 94 -5.10 8.79 -7.88
N ALA A 95 -4.61 7.55 -8.01
CA ALA A 95 -4.35 6.70 -6.86
C ALA A 95 -3.13 7.21 -6.09
N ILE A 96 -3.00 6.78 -4.84
CA ILE A 96 -1.77 6.95 -4.06
C ILE A 96 -1.07 5.61 -4.01
N VAL A 97 0.18 5.56 -4.45
CA VAL A 97 1.01 4.38 -4.38
C VAL A 97 1.86 4.43 -3.13
N TYR A 98 2.01 3.28 -2.49
CA TYR A 98 2.95 3.09 -1.41
C TYR A 98 3.84 1.89 -1.69
N ALA A 99 5.08 1.98 -1.23
CA ALA A 99 6.03 0.90 -1.26
C ALA A 99 6.84 0.85 0.03
N VAL A 100 7.03 -0.36 0.52
CA VAL A 100 7.84 -0.66 1.70
C VAL A 100 8.95 -1.62 1.29
N SER A 101 10.19 -1.27 1.58
CA SER A 101 11.34 -2.13 1.36
C SER A 101 11.52 -3.10 2.52
N THR A 102 11.72 -4.37 2.21
CA THR A 102 11.92 -5.47 3.17
C THR A 102 13.21 -6.20 2.81
N GLY A 103 14.32 -5.46 2.81
CA GLY A 103 15.62 -5.95 2.36
C GLY A 103 15.66 -6.12 0.85
N ALA A 104 15.60 -7.36 0.36
CA ALA A 104 15.61 -7.66 -1.07
C ALA A 104 14.20 -7.65 -1.71
N GLY A 105 13.16 -7.65 -0.86
CA GLY A 105 11.77 -7.60 -1.27
C GLY A 105 11.16 -6.22 -1.16
N CYS A 106 10.07 -6.02 -1.89
CA CYS A 106 9.28 -4.82 -1.93
C CYS A 106 7.81 -5.20 -1.78
N VAL A 107 7.14 -4.58 -0.82
CA VAL A 107 5.68 -4.61 -0.73
C VAL A 107 5.17 -3.36 -1.41
N VAL A 108 4.44 -3.51 -2.51
CA VAL A 108 3.87 -2.39 -3.29
C VAL A 108 2.35 -2.50 -3.27
N GLY A 109 1.67 -1.40 -3.00
CA GLY A 109 0.21 -1.35 -3.06
C GLY A 109 -0.26 0.04 -3.45
N HIS A 110 -1.57 0.17 -3.62
CA HIS A 110 -2.18 1.46 -3.90
C HIS A 110 -3.48 1.65 -3.14
N LEU A 111 -3.77 2.90 -2.81
CA LEU A 111 -5.04 3.37 -2.29
C LEU A 111 -5.79 4.07 -3.42
N GLY A 112 -7.11 3.88 -3.47
CA GLY A 112 -7.97 4.71 -4.32
C GLY A 112 -7.84 6.20 -3.98
N ALA A 113 -8.30 7.06 -4.88
CA ALA A 113 -8.24 8.53 -4.70
C ALA A 113 -8.94 9.04 -3.43
N SER A 114 -9.82 8.23 -2.84
CA SER A 114 -10.52 8.48 -1.58
C SER A 114 -9.78 8.00 -0.33
N GLY A 115 -8.53 7.54 -0.47
CA GLY A 115 -7.80 6.87 0.60
C GLY A 115 -8.42 5.54 1.05
N ARG A 116 -9.52 5.09 0.43
CA ARG A 116 -10.28 3.89 0.81
C ARG A 116 -10.34 2.90 -0.34
N GLY A 117 -10.22 1.62 -0.01
CA GLY A 117 -10.13 0.55 -0.99
C GLY A 117 -8.67 0.35 -1.42
N GLY A 118 -7.94 -0.45 -0.63
CA GLY A 118 -6.66 -0.99 -1.06
C GLY A 118 -6.90 -2.05 -2.11
N ALA A 119 -6.31 -1.91 -3.29
CA ALA A 119 -6.12 -3.10 -4.12
C ALA A 119 -5.10 -4.02 -3.43
N GLN A 120 -5.18 -5.31 -3.76
CA GLN A 120 -4.23 -6.33 -3.32
C GLN A 120 -2.80 -5.81 -3.41
N GLN A 121 -2.11 -5.84 -2.28
CA GLN A 121 -0.67 -5.61 -2.22
C GLN A 121 0.05 -6.67 -3.03
N GLN A 122 1.16 -6.29 -3.64
CA GLN A 122 2.03 -7.17 -4.39
C GLN A 122 3.39 -7.25 -3.74
N VAL A 123 3.90 -8.47 -3.62
CA VAL A 123 5.28 -8.74 -3.20
C VAL A 123 6.13 -8.88 -4.44
N LEU A 124 7.06 -7.94 -4.61
CA LEU A 124 7.93 -7.82 -5.77
C LEU A 124 9.39 -7.79 -5.34
N GLY A 125 10.30 -8.09 -6.27
CA GLY A 125 11.72 -7.79 -6.06
C GLY A 125 12.04 -6.31 -6.20
N VAL A 126 13.21 -5.91 -5.72
CA VAL A 126 13.75 -4.55 -5.95
C VAL A 126 14.04 -4.30 -7.43
N LEU A 127 13.87 -3.04 -7.85
CA LEU A 127 14.34 -2.55 -9.13
C LEU A 127 15.88 -2.44 -9.17
N PRO A 128 16.47 -2.28 -10.36
CA PRO A 128 17.87 -1.86 -10.47
C PRO A 128 18.06 -0.60 -9.62
N HIS A 129 19.17 -0.53 -8.87
CA HIS A 129 19.46 0.47 -7.83
C HIS A 129 18.80 0.26 -6.46
N GLY A 130 18.13 -0.87 -6.23
CA GLY A 130 17.65 -1.27 -4.89
C GLY A 130 16.38 -0.55 -4.43
N ARG A 131 15.64 0.09 -5.36
CA ARG A 131 14.41 0.84 -5.05
C ARG A 131 13.17 -0.01 -5.32
N CYS A 132 12.07 0.27 -4.60
CA CYS A 132 10.80 -0.43 -4.82
C CYS A 132 9.89 0.20 -5.89
N LEU A 133 10.03 1.50 -6.11
CA LEU A 133 9.33 2.29 -7.14
C LEU A 133 10.35 3.00 -8.04
N ALA A 134 9.97 3.24 -9.30
CA ALA A 134 10.79 3.95 -10.27
C ALA A 134 10.93 5.44 -9.93
#